data_AF-A0A7C1ZJE8-F1
#
_entry.id   AF-A0A7C1ZJE8-F1
#
_cell.length_a   1.000
_cell.length_b   1.000
_cell.length_c   1.000
_cell.angle_alpha   90.00
_cell.angle_beta   90.00
_cell.angle_gamma   90.00
#
_symmetry.space_group_name_H-M   'P 1'
#
loop_
_entity.id
_entity.type
_entity.pdbx_description
1 polymer ?
#
loop_
_entity_poly.entity_id
_entity_poly.type
_entity_poly.pdbx_seq_one_letter_code
_entity_poly.pdbx_strand_id
1 'polypeptide(L)'
;MILRNRARCTHCLQVIESRYRHHFKSCKCGAISVDGGKEYIKRSAKDLSDIVELSVNEADLYFLAGRIYEHRVLDLSREAATLAMLDYLGWFMRKLDIFEPELFAGLDIEYLSRLLDEELE
;
A
#
# COMPACT_ATOMS: atom_id res chain seq x y z
N MET A 1 -8.78 3.38 1.95
CA MET A 1 -8.36 4.44 0.99
C MET A 1 -7.43 3.89 -0.11
N ILE A 2 -7.44 4.44 -1.35
CA ILE A 2 -6.42 4.12 -2.38
C ILE A 2 -5.20 5.02 -2.17
N LEU A 3 -4.02 4.41 -2.07
CA LEU A 3 -2.75 5.09 -1.81
C LEU A 3 -1.95 5.24 -3.10
N ARG A 4 -1.92 4.20 -3.92
CA ARG A 4 -1.31 4.18 -5.26
C ARG A 4 -2.23 3.46 -6.23
N ASN A 5 -2.41 4.04 -7.41
CA ASN A 5 -3.17 3.43 -8.50
C ASN A 5 -2.23 3.14 -9.67
N ARG A 6 -1.61 1.96 -9.64
CA ARG A 6 -0.55 1.54 -10.56
C ARG A 6 -0.84 0.20 -11.19
N ALA A 7 -0.38 0.02 -12.41
CA ALA A 7 -0.38 -1.28 -13.07
C ALA A 7 0.87 -1.43 -13.94
N ARG A 8 1.30 -2.66 -14.16
CA ARG A 8 2.39 -3.01 -15.08
C ARG A 8 1.85 -3.81 -16.25
N CYS A 9 2.24 -3.40 -17.45
CA CYS A 9 1.95 -4.12 -18.68
C CYS A 9 2.81 -5.37 -18.80
N THR A 10 2.23 -6.53 -19.13
CA THR A 10 2.98 -7.77 -19.39
C THR A 10 3.81 -7.69 -20.68
N HIS A 11 3.31 -6.99 -21.71
CA HIS A 11 3.98 -6.90 -23.02
C HIS A 11 5.22 -6.00 -23.00
N CYS A 12 5.05 -4.78 -22.48
CA CYS A 12 6.09 -3.75 -22.58
C CYS A 12 6.79 -3.44 -21.26
N LEU A 13 6.39 -4.12 -20.19
CA LEU A 13 6.91 -4.02 -18.82
C LEU A 13 6.83 -2.62 -18.20
N GLN A 14 6.22 -1.66 -18.88
CA GLN A 14 6.06 -0.32 -18.35
C GLN A 14 5.05 -0.33 -17.20
N VAL A 15 5.44 0.30 -16.10
CA VAL A 15 4.56 0.69 -15.01
C VAL A 15 3.94 2.05 -15.34
N ILE A 16 2.62 2.12 -15.25
CA ILE A 16 1.85 3.36 -15.40
C ILE A 16 1.09 3.65 -14.12
N GLU A 17 0.86 4.94 -13.84
CA GLU A 17 0.22 5.41 -12.61
C GLU A 17 -0.80 6.51 -12.89
N SER A 18 -2.01 6.32 -12.38
CA SER A 18 -3.04 7.36 -12.31
C SER A 18 -2.89 8.11 -10.98
N ARG A 19 -2.61 9.41 -11.02
CA ARG A 19 -2.28 10.21 -9.82
C ARG A 19 -3.42 11.10 -9.28
N TYR A 20 -4.38 11.45 -10.12
CA TYR A 20 -5.50 12.33 -9.77
C TYR A 20 -6.75 11.88 -10.52
N ARG A 21 -7.91 12.41 -10.14
CA ARG A 21 -9.18 12.08 -10.76
C ARG A 21 -9.13 12.30 -12.28
N HIS A 22 -9.67 11.35 -13.05
CA HIS A 22 -9.67 11.40 -14.52
C HIS A 22 -8.28 11.46 -15.16
N HIS A 23 -7.23 11.00 -14.45
CA HIS A 23 -5.88 10.87 -14.99
C HIS A 23 -5.74 9.56 -15.78
N PHE A 24 -6.26 9.56 -17.00
CA PHE A 24 -6.14 8.44 -17.93
C PHE A 24 -4.70 8.34 -18.46
N LYS A 25 -4.05 7.20 -18.25
CA LYS A 25 -2.73 6.89 -18.81
C LYS A 25 -2.71 5.54 -19.46
N SER A 26 -2.07 5.45 -20.62
CA SER A 26 -1.78 4.19 -21.31
C SER A 26 -0.29 3.88 -21.25
N CYS A 27 0.06 2.58 -21.26
CA CYS A 27 1.45 2.17 -21.47
C CYS A 27 1.90 2.45 -22.91
N LYS A 28 3.23 2.42 -23.15
CA LYS A 28 3.87 2.79 -24.42
C LYS A 28 3.46 1.91 -25.60
N CYS A 29 3.04 0.68 -25.34
CA CYS A 29 2.53 -0.22 -26.38
C CYS A 29 1.00 -0.14 -26.55
N GLY A 30 0.32 0.63 -25.70
CA GLY A 30 -1.14 0.79 -25.74
C GLY A 30 -1.95 -0.43 -25.30
N ALA A 31 -1.33 -1.51 -24.83
CA ALA A 31 -2.04 -2.74 -24.43
C ALA A 31 -2.92 -2.54 -23.18
N ILE A 32 -2.47 -1.70 -22.24
CA ILE A 32 -3.17 -1.42 -20.99
C ILE A 32 -3.23 0.08 -20.68
N SER A 33 -4.24 0.48 -19.90
CA SER A 33 -4.46 1.83 -19.38
C SER A 33 -5.00 1.83 -17.94
N VAL A 34 -4.72 2.91 -17.20
CA VAL A 34 -5.17 3.17 -15.83
C VAL A 34 -5.86 4.54 -15.75
N ASP A 35 -6.86 4.67 -14.87
CA ASP A 35 -7.56 5.93 -14.57
C ASP A 35 -8.10 5.95 -13.13
N GLY A 36 -8.42 7.16 -12.63
CA GLY A 36 -9.17 7.39 -11.40
C GLY A 36 -8.38 7.91 -10.20
N GLY A 37 -7.05 8.06 -10.32
CA GLY A 37 -6.23 8.61 -9.24
C GLY A 37 -6.38 7.81 -7.94
N LYS A 38 -6.55 8.53 -6.82
CA LYS A 38 -6.84 7.96 -5.49
C LYS A 38 -8.35 7.79 -5.21
N GLU A 39 -9.23 8.14 -6.15
CA GLU A 39 -10.68 8.10 -5.95
C GLU A 39 -11.29 6.75 -6.36
N TYR A 40 -10.83 6.20 -7.49
CA TYR A 40 -11.28 4.90 -7.99
C TYR A 40 -10.19 4.23 -8.82
N ILE A 41 -10.27 2.90 -8.92
CA ILE A 41 -9.43 2.12 -9.82
C ILE A 41 -10.24 1.80 -11.07
N LYS A 42 -9.76 2.28 -12.22
CA LYS A 42 -10.26 1.86 -13.52
C LYS A 42 -9.12 1.28 -14.35
N ARG A 43 -9.40 0.14 -15.00
CA ARG A 43 -8.49 -0.59 -15.88
C ARG A 43 -9.12 -0.68 -17.26
N SER A 44 -8.29 -0.58 -18.29
CA SER A 44 -8.71 -0.83 -19.66
C SER A 44 -7.60 -1.58 -20.38
N ALA A 45 -7.94 -2.68 -21.03
CA ALA A 45 -7.02 -3.48 -21.82
C ALA A 45 -7.81 -4.26 -22.87
N LYS A 46 -7.11 -4.75 -23.90
CA LYS A 46 -7.70 -5.74 -24.83
C LYS A 46 -7.89 -7.10 -24.14
N ASP A 47 -6.92 -7.49 -23.33
CA ASP A 47 -6.95 -8.67 -22.48
C ASP A 47 -6.58 -8.25 -21.05
N LEU A 48 -7.42 -8.60 -20.06
CA LEU A 48 -7.16 -8.24 -18.66
C LEU A 48 -5.98 -9.00 -18.07
N SER A 49 -5.58 -10.13 -18.65
CA SER A 49 -4.37 -10.86 -18.25
C SER A 49 -3.08 -10.08 -18.56
N ASP A 50 -3.15 -9.02 -19.38
CA ASP A 50 -2.02 -8.14 -19.68
C ASP A 50 -1.68 -7.17 -18.54
N ILE A 51 -2.51 -7.14 -17.50
CA ILE A 51 -2.41 -6.22 -16.37
C ILE A 51 -1.84 -6.98 -15.17
N VAL A 52 -0.67 -6.58 -14.72
CA VAL A 52 -0.19 -6.88 -13.37
C VAL A 52 -0.62 -5.75 -12.45
N GLU A 53 -1.49 -6.04 -11.49
CA GLU A 53 -1.97 -5.07 -10.51
C GLU A 53 -0.86 -4.69 -9.52
N LEU A 54 -0.66 -3.38 -9.34
CA LEU A 54 0.36 -2.81 -8.45
C LEU A 54 -0.20 -1.67 -7.59
N SER A 55 -1.52 -1.54 -7.53
CA SER A 55 -2.17 -0.58 -6.65
C SER A 55 -1.98 -0.99 -5.21
N VAL A 56 -1.92 0.03 -4.37
CA VAL A 56 -1.83 -0.13 -2.93
C VAL A 56 -3.01 0.60 -2.34
N ASN A 57 -3.78 -0.11 -1.55
CA ASN A 57 -4.81 0.44 -0.70
C ASN A 57 -4.38 0.32 0.77
N GLU A 58 -5.17 0.95 1.63
CA GLU A 58 -4.94 0.98 3.07
C GLU A 58 -4.95 -0.41 3.73
N ALA A 59 -5.81 -1.33 3.27
CA ALA A 59 -5.84 -2.70 3.79
C ALA A 59 -4.56 -3.47 3.46
N ASP A 60 -3.92 -3.20 2.31
CA ASP A 60 -2.64 -3.80 1.94
C ASP A 60 -1.52 -3.41 2.93
N LEU A 61 -1.60 -2.20 3.51
CA LEU A 61 -0.66 -1.76 4.55
C LEU A 61 -0.88 -2.53 5.86
N TYR A 62 -2.13 -2.61 6.32
CA TYR A 62 -2.45 -3.32 7.56
C TYR A 62 -2.13 -4.81 7.46
N PHE A 63 -2.40 -5.44 6.32
CA PHE A 63 -2.04 -6.84 6.09
C PHE A 63 -0.52 -7.07 6.15
N LEU A 64 0.27 -6.20 5.52
CA LEU A 64 1.73 -6.30 5.57
C LEU A 64 2.27 -6.08 6.99
N ALA A 65 1.69 -5.12 7.73
CA ALA A 65 2.03 -4.87 9.13
C ALA A 65 1.78 -6.13 9.99
N GLY A 66 0.58 -6.73 9.88
CA GLY A 66 0.22 -7.96 10.59
C GLY A 66 1.13 -9.14 10.26
N ARG A 67 1.43 -9.38 8.98
CA ARG A 67 2.35 -10.46 8.55
C ARG A 67 3.76 -10.31 9.11
N ILE A 68 4.23 -9.07 9.27
CA ILE A 68 5.54 -8.80 9.85
C ILE A 68 5.52 -9.00 11.36
N TYR A 69 4.42 -8.61 12.01
CA TYR A 69 4.21 -8.83 13.43
C TYR A 69 4.23 -10.33 13.78
N GLU A 70 3.48 -11.15 13.03
CA GLU A 70 3.44 -12.62 13.19
C GLU A 70 4.81 -13.29 13.06
N HIS A 71 5.72 -12.73 12.25
CA HIS A 71 7.02 -13.34 11.95
C HIS A 71 8.21 -12.80 12.74
N ARG A 72 8.08 -11.70 13.51
CA ARG A 72 9.23 -11.05 14.19
C ARG A 72 9.09 -10.82 15.70
N VAL A 73 8.08 -11.36 16.35
CA VAL A 73 7.93 -11.24 17.80
C VAL A 73 7.82 -12.61 18.44
N LEU A 74 8.96 -13.29 18.56
CA LEU A 74 9.08 -14.39 19.53
C LEU A 74 9.85 -13.95 20.80
N ASP A 75 10.57 -12.81 20.80
CA ASP A 75 11.40 -12.39 21.96
C ASP A 75 11.55 -10.85 22.17
N LEU A 76 10.84 -9.99 21.43
CA LEU A 76 10.89 -8.53 21.62
C LEU A 76 9.81 -8.06 22.62
N SER A 77 10.11 -7.03 23.43
CA SER A 77 9.05 -6.39 24.24
C SER A 77 7.98 -5.81 23.31
N ARG A 78 6.73 -5.73 23.80
CA ARG A 78 5.61 -5.20 23.02
C ARG A 78 5.88 -3.79 22.50
N GLU A 79 6.53 -2.92 23.30
CA GLU A 79 6.89 -1.57 22.83
C GLU A 79 7.94 -1.63 21.70
N ALA A 80 8.93 -2.51 21.81
CA ALA A 80 9.96 -2.66 20.78
C ALA A 80 9.39 -3.20 19.46
N ALA A 81 8.40 -4.10 19.53
CA ALA A 81 7.67 -4.59 18.37
C ALA A 81 6.86 -3.48 17.69
N THR A 82 6.13 -2.68 18.47
CA THR A 82 5.35 -1.54 17.96
C THR A 82 6.25 -0.49 17.30
N LEU A 83 7.37 -0.12 17.93
CA LEU A 83 8.33 0.82 17.35
C LEU A 83 8.97 0.28 16.07
N ALA A 84 9.38 -0.99 16.04
CA ALA A 84 9.92 -1.62 14.84
C ALA A 84 8.88 -1.66 13.70
N MET A 85 7.61 -1.86 14.02
CA MET A 85 6.51 -1.82 13.07
C MET A 85 6.27 -0.41 12.53
N LEU A 86 6.28 0.62 13.38
CA LEU A 86 6.14 2.02 12.97
C LEU A 86 7.32 2.48 12.11
N ASP A 87 8.56 2.14 12.47
CA ASP A 87 9.74 2.44 11.68
C ASP A 87 9.70 1.75 10.31
N TYR A 88 9.29 0.49 10.28
CA TYR A 88 9.11 -0.27 9.05
C TYR A 88 7.99 0.31 8.18
N LEU A 89 6.83 0.61 8.75
CA LEU A 89 5.70 1.24 8.05
C LEU A 89 6.12 2.60 7.50
N GLY A 90 6.82 3.42 8.28
CA GLY A 90 7.38 4.69 7.83
C GLY A 90 8.35 4.50 6.66
N TRP A 91 9.27 3.53 6.75
CA TRP A 91 10.19 3.18 5.65
C TRP A 91 9.44 2.70 4.41
N PHE A 92 8.45 1.83 4.57
CA PHE A 92 7.66 1.24 3.51
C PHE A 92 6.82 2.30 2.78
N MET A 93 6.14 3.15 3.56
CA MET A 93 5.38 4.28 3.02
C MET A 93 6.28 5.28 2.28
N ARG A 94 7.50 5.53 2.77
CA ARG A 94 8.51 6.33 2.03
C ARG A 94 8.91 5.67 0.71
N LYS A 95 9.10 4.35 0.67
CA LYS A 95 9.41 3.61 -0.56
C LYS A 95 8.28 3.65 -1.58
N LEU A 96 7.04 3.68 -1.10
CA LEU A 96 5.86 3.86 -1.93
C LEU A 96 5.57 5.33 -2.23
N ASP A 97 6.35 6.27 -1.70
CA ASP A 97 6.16 7.73 -1.84
C ASP A 97 4.75 8.17 -1.37
N ILE A 98 4.20 7.48 -0.36
CA ILE A 98 2.88 7.74 0.26
C ILE A 98 3.03 8.16 1.73
N PHE A 99 4.23 8.57 2.14
CA PHE A 99 4.49 8.99 3.50
C PHE A 99 3.86 10.36 3.75
N GLU A 100 2.79 10.38 4.55
CA GLU A 100 2.17 11.59 5.08
C GLU A 100 2.46 11.65 6.59
N PRO A 101 3.35 12.55 7.05
CA PRO A 101 3.74 12.66 8.46
C PRO A 101 2.54 12.81 9.40
N GLU A 102 1.48 13.44 8.93
CA GLU A 102 0.24 13.71 9.67
C GLU A 102 -0.53 12.43 10.00
N LEU A 103 -0.40 11.36 9.19
CA LEU A 103 -1.00 10.06 9.49
C LEU A 103 -0.40 9.41 10.74
N PHE A 104 0.82 9.80 11.09
CA PHE A 104 1.52 9.36 12.29
C PHE A 104 1.40 10.36 13.45
N ALA A 105 0.94 11.58 13.18
CA ALA A 105 0.73 12.60 14.18
C ALA A 105 -0.49 12.24 15.03
N GLY A 106 -0.25 11.76 16.25
CA GLY A 106 -1.31 11.33 17.17
C GLY A 106 -1.55 9.82 17.21
N LEU A 107 -0.69 9.00 16.59
CA LEU A 107 -0.64 7.57 16.91
C LEU A 107 -0.18 7.42 18.37
N ASP A 108 -1.14 7.19 19.24
CA ASP A 108 -0.89 6.80 20.62
C ASP A 108 -0.41 5.35 20.63
N ILE A 109 0.86 5.18 20.98
CA ILE A 109 1.52 3.87 21.09
C ILE A 109 0.76 2.97 22.07
N GLU A 110 0.16 3.55 23.11
CA GLU A 110 -0.61 2.85 24.14
C GLU A 110 -1.97 2.35 23.58
N TYR A 111 -2.62 3.14 22.72
CA TYR A 111 -3.81 2.72 21.98
C TYR A 111 -3.52 1.60 20.98
N LEU A 112 -2.46 1.72 20.18
CA LEU A 112 -2.07 0.68 19.22
C LEU A 112 -1.69 -0.62 19.92
N SER A 113 -1.03 -0.55 21.08
CA SER A 113 -0.72 -1.72 21.89
C SER A 113 -2.00 -2.43 22.36
N ARG A 114 -3.03 -1.68 22.78
CA ARG A 114 -4.33 -2.26 23.20
C ARG A 114 -5.12 -2.85 22.04
N LEU A 115 -5.12 -2.22 20.88
CA LEU A 115 -5.83 -2.73 19.70
C LEU A 115 -5.25 -4.07 19.24
N LEU A 116 -3.92 -4.23 19.31
CA LEU A 116 -3.24 -5.48 19.05
C LEU A 116 -3.55 -6.56 20.11
N ASP A 117 -3.83 -6.16 21.36
CA ASP A 117 -4.27 -7.09 22.40
C ASP A 117 -5.70 -7.62 22.16
N GLU A 118 -6.59 -6.83 21.56
CA GLU A 118 -7.98 -7.23 21.25
C GLU A 118 -8.12 -8.12 20.00
N GLU A 119 -7.20 -8.04 19.04
CA GLU A 119 -7.24 -8.88 17.82
C GLU A 119 -6.56 -10.26 17.98
N LEU A 120 -5.87 -10.51 19.09
CA LEU A 120 -5.15 -11.76 19.38
C LEU A 120 -5.86 -12.70 20.38
N GLU A 121 -7.09 -12.35 20.81
CA GLU A 121 -8.04 -13.23 21.53
C GLU A 121 -9.15 -13.77 20.61
#